data_AF-A0A951FHH4-F1
#
_entry.id   AF-A0A951FHH4-F1
#
_cell.length_a   1.000
_cell.length_b   1.000
_cell.length_c   1.000
_cell.angle_alpha   90.00
_cell.angle_beta   90.00
_cell.angle_gamma   90.00
#
_symmetry.space_group_name_H-M   'P 1'
#
loop_
_entity.id
_entity.type
_entity.pdbx_description
1 polymer ?
#
loop_
_entity_poly.entity_id
_entity_poly.type
_entity_poly.pdbx_seq_one_letter_code
_entity_poly.pdbx_strand_id
1 'polypeptide(L)'
;YIGETEKNLRRVFDAAEEGGAILLFDEADALFGKRSEVKDSHDRYANIEVSYLLQRMEAYRGLAILTTNLKSAIDTAFLRRIRFIVQFPFPDVSQRAEIWRRIFPPATPTEQLDIAKLARLNITGGNIRNIALNAAFLAADAGQLVRMQHLLRAARTEYLKLEKTLTEAEVGGWL
;
A
#
# COMPACT_ATOMS: atom_id res chain seq x y z
N TYR A 1 14.23 25.86 11.36
CA TYR A 1 15.38 24.98 11.10
C TYR A 1 15.51 24.82 9.60
N ILE A 2 16.42 25.56 8.96
CA ILE A 2 16.65 25.51 7.51
C ILE A 2 17.96 24.73 7.29
N GLY A 3 17.95 23.68 6.45
CA GLY A 3 19.14 22.88 6.10
C GLY A 3 19.45 21.66 6.99
N GLU A 4 18.67 21.42 8.04
CA GLU A 4 18.88 20.25 8.91
C GLU A 4 18.42 18.94 8.23
N THR A 5 17.32 18.98 7.48
CA THR A 5 16.81 17.83 6.72
C THR A 5 17.80 17.36 5.66
N GLU A 6 18.42 18.27 4.90
CA GLU A 6 19.43 17.91 3.88
C GLU A 6 20.66 17.24 4.51
N LYS A 7 21.11 17.74 5.66
CA LYS A 7 22.22 17.13 6.41
C LYS A 7 21.85 15.73 6.91
N ASN A 8 20.60 15.53 7.32
CA ASN A 8 20.10 14.21 7.74
C ASN A 8 20.03 13.25 6.57
N LEU A 9 19.45 13.68 5.45
CA LEU A 9 19.35 12.91 4.22
C LEU A 9 20.73 12.53 3.70
N ARG A 10 21.68 13.48 3.66
CA ARG A 10 23.06 13.21 3.26
C ARG A 10 23.67 12.08 4.09
N ARG A 11 23.55 12.15 5.42
CA ARG A 11 24.05 11.11 6.33
C ARG A 11 23.42 9.74 6.04
N VAL A 12 22.13 9.70 5.71
CA VAL A 12 21.45 8.45 5.36
C VAL A 12 22.00 7.87 4.06
N PHE A 13 22.14 8.68 3.01
CA PHE A 13 22.71 8.22 1.74
C PHE A 13 24.17 7.78 1.87
N ASP A 14 24.99 8.53 2.60
CA ASP A 14 26.41 8.20 2.81
C ASP A 14 26.54 6.88 3.58
N ALA A 15 25.79 6.71 4.68
CA ALA A 15 25.80 5.47 5.46
C ALA A 15 25.27 4.26 4.66
N ALA A 16 24.26 4.47 3.81
CA ALA A 16 23.73 3.41 2.96
C ALA A 16 24.72 3.00 1.87
N GLU A 17 25.47 3.95 1.30
CA GLU A 17 26.50 3.68 0.32
C GLU A 17 27.70 2.95 0.93
N GLU A 18 28.18 3.39 2.09
CA GLU A 18 29.25 2.72 2.84
C GLU A 18 28.85 1.31 3.29
N GLY A 19 27.60 1.14 3.73
CA GLY A 19 27.08 -0.13 4.23
C GLY A 19 26.53 -1.08 3.16
N GLY A 20 26.47 -0.68 1.89
CA GLY A 20 25.85 -1.47 0.83
C GLY A 20 24.35 -1.72 1.04
N ALA A 21 23.64 -0.78 1.66
CA ALA A 21 22.25 -0.93 2.05
C ALA A 21 21.26 -0.66 0.90
N ILE A 22 20.03 -1.14 1.05
CA ILE A 22 18.90 -0.76 0.19
C ILE A 22 18.19 0.42 0.87
N LEU A 23 17.92 1.48 0.11
CA LEU A 23 17.12 2.61 0.58
C LEU A 23 15.66 2.39 0.18
N LEU A 24 14.75 2.49 1.15
CA LEU A 24 13.30 2.48 0.91
C LEU A 24 12.73 3.85 1.29
N PHE A 25 12.11 4.52 0.33
CA PHE A 25 11.35 5.75 0.54
C PHE A 25 9.86 5.43 0.40
N ASP A 26 9.15 5.45 1.52
CA ASP A 26 7.69 5.32 1.51
C ASP A 26 7.01 6.69 1.37
N GLU A 27 5.82 6.68 0.78
CA GLU A 27 5.04 7.89 0.48
C GLU A 27 5.87 8.96 -0.28
N ALA A 28 6.57 8.51 -1.32
CA ALA A 28 7.48 9.33 -2.10
C ALA A 28 6.82 10.60 -2.68
N ASP A 29 5.51 10.64 -2.84
CA ASP A 29 4.76 11.83 -3.26
C ASP A 29 4.83 13.00 -2.27
N ALA A 30 5.06 12.75 -0.98
CA ALA A 30 5.31 13.81 -0.01
C ALA A 30 6.67 14.50 -0.22
N LEU A 31 7.67 13.77 -0.74
CA LEU A 31 9.02 14.28 -0.97
C LEU A 31 9.25 14.74 -2.41
N PHE A 32 8.56 14.14 -3.38
CA PHE A 32 8.77 14.36 -4.82
C PHE A 32 7.52 14.85 -5.54
N GLY A 33 6.60 15.46 -4.80
CA GLY A 33 5.39 16.07 -5.31
C GLY A 33 5.66 17.15 -6.37
N LYS A 34 4.69 17.38 -7.25
CA LYS A 34 4.71 18.49 -8.22
C LYS A 34 5.00 19.80 -7.50
N ARG A 35 5.90 20.59 -8.09
CA ARG A 35 6.22 21.93 -7.61
C ARG A 35 4.93 22.77 -7.54
N SER A 36 4.59 23.29 -6.36
CA SER A 36 3.56 24.32 -6.25
C SER A 36 4.04 25.58 -6.98
N GLU A 37 3.13 26.27 -7.67
CA GLU A 37 3.41 27.61 -8.18
C GLU A 37 3.84 28.49 -7.00
N VAL A 38 5.06 29.05 -7.08
CA VAL A 38 5.68 29.82 -6.02
C VAL A 38 4.79 31.03 -5.71
N LYS A 39 4.07 31.00 -4.59
CA LYS A 39 3.33 32.17 -4.09
C LYS A 39 4.06 32.85 -2.95
N ASP A 40 4.95 32.14 -2.25
CA ASP A 40 5.68 32.71 -1.12
C ASP A 40 7.15 32.25 -1.00
N SER A 41 7.90 32.95 -0.16
CA SER A 41 9.32 32.68 0.13
C SER A 41 9.57 31.29 0.75
N HIS A 42 8.58 30.72 1.44
CA HIS A 42 8.63 29.37 2.02
C HIS A 42 8.60 28.26 0.95
N ASP A 43 7.82 28.45 -0.13
CA ASP A 43 7.73 27.52 -1.27
C ASP A 43 9.06 27.38 -2.03
N ARG A 44 9.89 28.43 -1.99
CA ARG A 44 11.22 28.40 -2.63
C ARG A 44 12.18 27.45 -1.93
N TYR A 45 12.12 27.33 -0.61
CA TYR A 45 13.01 26.44 0.15
C TYR A 45 12.64 24.97 -0.03
N ALA A 46 11.34 24.64 -0.02
CA ALA A 46 10.85 23.30 -0.31
C ALA A 46 11.31 22.82 -1.71
N ASN A 47 11.27 23.70 -2.73
CA ASN A 47 11.70 23.36 -4.09
C ASN A 47 13.23 23.12 -4.23
N ILE A 48 14.06 23.77 -3.41
CA ILE A 48 15.52 23.56 -3.38
C ILE A 48 15.85 22.20 -2.76
N GLU A 49 15.16 21.84 -1.67
CA GLU A 49 15.34 20.58 -0.94
C GLU A 49 15.02 19.35 -1.82
N VAL A 50 13.95 19.43 -2.63
CA VAL A 50 13.59 18.40 -3.62
C VAL A 50 14.70 18.24 -4.67
N SER A 51 15.27 19.35 -5.14
CA SER A 51 16.31 19.30 -6.20
C SER A 51 17.61 18.63 -5.71
N TYR A 52 17.99 18.86 -4.44
CA TYR A 52 19.11 18.17 -3.81
C TYR A 52 18.86 16.66 -3.67
N LEU A 53 17.67 16.28 -3.20
CA LEU A 53 17.25 14.88 -3.08
C LEU A 53 17.33 14.14 -4.41
N LEU A 54 16.82 14.76 -5.48
CA LEU A 54 16.89 14.21 -6.84
C LEU A 54 18.34 13.93 -7.25
N GLN A 55 19.23 14.90 -7.06
CA GLN A 55 20.65 14.74 -7.42
C GLN A 55 21.33 13.65 -6.60
N ARG A 56 21.06 13.54 -5.29
CA ARG A 56 21.61 12.49 -4.44
C ARG A 56 21.10 11.12 -4.83
N MET A 57 19.81 11.00 -5.17
CA MET A 57 19.23 9.76 -5.69
C MET A 57 19.85 9.32 -7.01
N GLU A 58 20.12 10.25 -7.93
CA GLU A 58 20.81 9.95 -9.19
C GLU A 58 22.26 9.49 -8.98
N ALA A 59 22.95 10.10 -8.01
CA ALA A 59 24.33 9.75 -7.68
C ALA A 59 24.44 8.46 -6.87
N TYR A 60 23.37 8.03 -6.21
CA TYR A 60 23.37 6.85 -5.35
C TYR A 60 23.61 5.58 -6.17
N ARG A 61 24.71 4.88 -5.87
CA ARG A 61 25.13 3.68 -6.62
C ARG A 61 24.44 2.40 -6.13
N GLY A 62 23.72 2.45 -5.01
CA GLY A 62 22.97 1.33 -4.46
C GLY A 62 21.54 1.23 -5.01
N LEU A 63 20.75 0.31 -4.45
CA LEU A 63 19.34 0.16 -4.81
C LEU A 63 18.47 1.08 -3.96
N ALA A 64 17.71 1.96 -4.63
CA ALA A 64 16.66 2.76 -4.02
C ALA A 64 15.29 2.27 -4.51
N ILE A 65 14.39 1.99 -3.57
CA ILE A 65 12.99 1.62 -3.81
C ILE A 65 12.12 2.77 -3.33
N LEU A 66 11.13 3.14 -4.15
CA LEU A 66 10.19 4.19 -3.84
C LEU A 66 8.77 3.64 -3.93
N THR A 67 7.97 3.90 -2.90
CA THR A 67 6.55 3.55 -2.87
C THR A 67 5.72 4.83 -2.81
N THR A 68 4.62 4.85 -3.57
CA THR A 68 3.68 5.98 -3.60
C THR A 68 2.30 5.48 -3.96
N ASN A 69 1.28 6.05 -3.32
CA ASN A 69 -0.12 5.82 -3.66
C ASN A 69 -0.61 6.79 -4.74
N LEU A 70 0.14 7.87 -5.01
CA LEU A 70 -0.26 9.00 -5.85
C LEU A 70 0.81 9.30 -6.91
N LYS A 71 1.02 8.37 -7.84
CA LYS A 71 1.96 8.56 -8.98
C LYS A 71 1.72 9.88 -9.74
N SER A 72 0.47 10.30 -9.89
CA SER A 72 0.11 11.55 -10.60
C SER A 72 0.52 12.83 -9.86
N ALA A 73 0.78 12.73 -8.56
CA ALA A 73 1.32 13.82 -7.74
C ALA A 73 2.84 13.95 -7.92
N ILE A 74 3.52 12.93 -8.43
CA ILE A 74 4.98 12.96 -8.65
C ILE A 74 5.33 13.86 -9.84
N ASP A 75 6.41 14.62 -9.71
CA ASP A 75 6.97 15.43 -10.78
C ASP A 75 7.42 14.56 -11.99
N THR A 76 6.99 14.96 -13.20
CA THR A 76 7.30 14.20 -14.43
C THR A 76 8.80 14.14 -14.72
N ALA A 77 9.58 15.18 -14.37
CA ALA A 77 11.02 15.18 -14.57
C ALA A 77 11.73 14.23 -13.59
N PHE A 78 11.16 14.00 -12.40
CA PHE A 78 11.63 12.92 -11.52
C PHE A 78 11.30 11.54 -12.09
N LEU A 79 10.06 11.31 -12.55
CA LEU A 79 9.66 10.03 -13.11
C LEU A 79 10.55 9.60 -14.29
N ARG A 80 11.04 10.53 -15.10
CA ARG A 80 11.99 10.27 -16.21
C ARG A 80 13.34 9.69 -15.76
N ARG A 81 13.72 9.88 -14.49
CA ARG A 81 14.98 9.39 -13.90
C ARG A 81 14.83 8.03 -13.22
N ILE A 82 13.59 7.59 -13.02
CA ILE A 82 13.29 6.27 -12.45
C ILE A 82 13.46 5.21 -13.52
N ARG A 83 14.36 4.26 -13.30
CA ARG A 83 14.68 3.19 -14.25
C ARG A 83 13.54 2.20 -14.45
N PHE A 84 12.83 1.85 -13.38
CA PHE A 84 11.74 0.88 -13.40
C PHE A 84 10.52 1.44 -12.66
N ILE A 85 9.36 1.35 -13.29
CA ILE A 85 8.08 1.72 -12.68
C ILE A 85 7.23 0.46 -12.64
N VAL A 86 7.07 -0.11 -11.45
CA VAL A 86 6.19 -1.26 -11.21
C VAL A 86 4.83 -0.73 -10.77
N GLN A 87 3.78 -1.07 -11.50
CA GLN A 87 2.42 -0.68 -11.17
C GLN A 87 1.70 -1.83 -10.46
N PHE A 88 1.00 -1.50 -9.38
CA PHE A 88 0.14 -2.42 -8.64
C PHE A 88 -1.31 -2.04 -8.92
N PRO A 89 -1.94 -2.59 -9.97
CA PRO A 89 -3.34 -2.30 -10.27
C PRO A 89 -4.27 -2.91 -9.21
N PHE A 90 -5.53 -2.50 -9.24
CA PHE A 90 -6.57 -3.15 -8.46
C PHE A 90 -6.65 -4.64 -8.82
N PRO A 91 -6.66 -5.57 -7.84
CA PRO A 91 -6.56 -6.99 -8.14
C PRO A 91 -7.81 -7.49 -8.85
N ASP A 92 -7.62 -8.29 -9.90
CA ASP A 92 -8.72 -8.97 -10.58
C ASP A 92 -9.28 -10.15 -9.76
N VAL A 93 -10.33 -10.80 -10.26
CA VAL A 93 -10.98 -11.93 -9.57
C VAL A 93 -10.00 -13.08 -9.30
N SER A 94 -9.13 -13.41 -10.25
CA SER A 94 -8.16 -14.50 -10.12
C SER A 94 -7.09 -14.18 -9.07
N GLN A 95 -6.63 -12.93 -9.04
CA GLN A 95 -5.67 -12.43 -8.08
C GLN A 95 -6.28 -12.37 -6.67
N ARG A 96 -7.53 -11.92 -6.53
CA ARG A 96 -8.24 -11.94 -5.25
C ARG A 96 -8.46 -13.37 -4.74
N ALA A 97 -8.77 -14.32 -5.62
CA ALA A 97 -8.84 -15.73 -5.26
C ALA A 97 -7.50 -16.22 -4.69
N GLU A 98 -6.37 -15.85 -5.31
CA GLU A 98 -5.05 -16.24 -4.81
C GLU A 98 -4.72 -15.62 -3.45
N ILE A 99 -5.08 -14.35 -3.24
CA ILE A 99 -4.96 -13.70 -1.93
C ILE A 99 -5.78 -14.48 -0.90
N TRP A 100 -7.04 -14.80 -1.18
CA TRP A 100 -7.91 -15.57 -0.28
C TRP A 100 -7.37 -16.97 0.04
N ARG A 101 -6.73 -17.66 -0.89
CA ARG A 101 -6.10 -18.97 -0.64
C ARG A 101 -4.96 -18.89 0.38
N ARG A 102 -4.26 -17.75 0.43
CA ARG A 102 -3.06 -17.55 1.27
C ARG A 102 -3.31 -16.69 2.51
N ILE A 103 -4.51 -16.13 2.65
CA ILE A 103 -4.75 -15.09 3.66
C ILE A 103 -4.68 -15.63 5.09
N PHE A 104 -5.10 -16.87 5.28
CA PHE A 104 -5.07 -17.53 6.58
C PHE A 104 -3.77 -18.32 6.74
N PRO A 105 -3.04 -18.13 7.85
CA PRO A 105 -1.96 -19.02 8.22
C PRO A 105 -2.43 -20.48 8.28
N PRO A 106 -1.56 -21.48 8.00
CA PRO A 106 -1.94 -22.90 8.02
C PRO A 106 -2.56 -23.38 9.36
N ALA A 107 -2.22 -22.73 10.47
CA ALA A 107 -2.73 -23.05 11.80
C ALA A 107 -4.13 -22.46 12.08
N THR A 108 -4.66 -21.59 11.23
CA THR A 108 -5.99 -21.01 11.45
C THR A 108 -7.06 -22.08 11.20
N PRO A 109 -7.94 -22.37 12.19
CA PRO A 109 -9.01 -23.33 12.02
C PRO A 109 -10.07 -22.73 11.08
N THR A 110 -10.14 -23.26 9.86
CA THR A 110 -11.11 -22.84 8.84
C THR A 110 -11.97 -24.03 8.42
N GLU A 111 -13.20 -23.77 7.98
CA GLU A 111 -14.12 -24.80 7.53
C GLU A 111 -14.82 -24.36 6.24
N GLN A 112 -14.61 -25.14 5.17
CA GLN A 112 -15.34 -25.04 3.90
C GLN A 112 -15.43 -23.62 3.33
N LEU A 113 -14.30 -22.92 3.22
CA LEU A 113 -14.26 -21.59 2.62
C LEU A 113 -14.41 -21.67 1.09
N ASP A 114 -15.42 -21.00 0.54
CA ASP A 114 -15.63 -20.90 -0.90
C ASP A 114 -14.83 -19.72 -1.47
N ILE A 115 -13.60 -20.02 -1.90
CA ILE A 115 -12.69 -19.02 -2.47
C ILE A 115 -13.28 -18.35 -3.72
N ALA A 116 -14.05 -19.08 -4.54
CA ALA A 116 -14.63 -18.53 -5.76
C ALA A 116 -15.70 -17.47 -5.43
N LYS A 117 -16.48 -17.66 -4.36
CA LYS A 117 -17.40 -16.66 -3.84
C LYS A 117 -16.67 -15.47 -3.20
N LEU A 118 -15.65 -15.73 -2.37
CA LEU A 118 -14.86 -14.68 -1.72
C LEU A 118 -14.15 -13.76 -2.73
N ALA A 119 -13.69 -14.31 -3.85
CA ALA A 119 -13.04 -13.56 -4.92
C ALA A 119 -13.98 -12.59 -5.67
N ARG A 120 -15.30 -12.72 -5.52
CA ARG A 120 -16.28 -11.81 -6.13
C ARG A 120 -16.26 -10.42 -5.49
N LEU A 121 -15.87 -10.32 -4.21
CA LEU A 121 -15.77 -9.04 -3.50
C LEU A 121 -14.83 -8.09 -4.24
N ASN A 122 -15.34 -6.94 -4.69
CA ASN A 122 -14.56 -5.99 -5.48
C ASN A 122 -13.77 -5.01 -4.59
N ILE A 123 -12.75 -5.56 -3.91
CA ILE A 123 -11.96 -4.87 -2.87
C ILE A 123 -10.45 -5.09 -3.05
N THR A 124 -9.65 -4.25 -2.39
CA THR A 124 -8.18 -4.36 -2.40
C THR A 124 -7.68 -5.52 -1.54
N GLY A 125 -6.42 -5.93 -1.72
CA GLY A 125 -5.78 -6.93 -0.86
C GLY A 125 -5.74 -6.53 0.62
N GLY A 126 -5.59 -5.23 0.92
CA GLY A 126 -5.64 -4.72 2.29
C GLY A 126 -7.01 -4.94 2.94
N ASN A 127 -8.09 -4.70 2.20
CA ASN A 127 -9.45 -4.97 2.70
C ASN A 127 -9.72 -6.47 2.84
N ILE A 128 -9.23 -7.31 1.92
CA ILE A 128 -9.31 -8.78 2.07
C ILE A 128 -8.68 -9.23 3.38
N ARG A 129 -7.47 -8.72 3.71
CA ARG A 129 -6.80 -8.99 4.97
C ARG A 129 -7.63 -8.55 6.18
N ASN A 130 -8.21 -7.35 6.14
CA ASN A 130 -9.05 -6.85 7.23
C ASN A 130 -10.28 -7.74 7.45
N ILE A 131 -10.95 -8.17 6.37
CA ILE A 131 -12.09 -9.07 6.45
C ILE A 131 -11.68 -10.42 7.04
N ALA A 132 -10.60 -11.01 6.55
CA ALA A 132 -10.10 -12.29 7.04
C ALA A 132 -9.75 -12.23 8.54
N LEU A 133 -9.05 -11.19 8.96
CA LEU A 133 -8.66 -10.99 10.36
C LEU A 133 -9.87 -10.81 11.27
N ASN A 134 -10.84 -9.97 10.87
CA ASN A 134 -12.05 -9.76 11.65
C ASN A 134 -12.92 -11.02 11.70
N ALA A 135 -13.02 -11.78 10.60
CA ALA A 135 -13.72 -13.07 10.59
C ALA A 135 -13.07 -14.09 11.54
N ALA A 136 -11.74 -14.09 11.64
CA ALA A 136 -11.02 -14.93 12.60
C ALA A 136 -11.34 -14.53 14.05
N PHE A 137 -11.39 -13.22 14.37
CA PHE A 137 -11.79 -12.75 15.69
C PHE A 137 -13.24 -13.12 16.02
N LEU A 138 -14.17 -12.95 15.09
CA LEU A 138 -15.58 -13.34 15.27
C LEU A 138 -15.73 -14.84 15.54
N ALA A 139 -14.98 -15.67 14.82
CA ALA A 139 -14.98 -17.11 15.03
C ALA A 139 -14.37 -17.49 16.39
N ALA A 140 -13.25 -16.89 16.76
CA ALA A 140 -12.57 -17.14 18.02
C ALA A 140 -13.42 -16.75 19.24
N ASP A 141 -14.09 -15.58 19.19
CA ASP A 141 -15.02 -15.11 20.22
C ASP A 141 -16.18 -16.10 20.43
N ALA A 142 -16.67 -16.70 19.34
CA ALA A 142 -17.70 -17.73 19.38
C ALA A 142 -17.18 -19.14 19.72
N GLY A 143 -15.87 -19.35 19.86
CA GLY A 143 -15.26 -20.67 20.03
C GLY A 143 -15.44 -21.59 18.81
N GLN A 144 -15.54 -21.03 17.61
CA GLN A 144 -15.83 -21.72 16.35
C GLN A 144 -14.67 -21.63 15.35
N LEU A 145 -14.74 -22.47 14.32
CA LEU A 145 -13.88 -22.35 13.14
C LEU A 145 -14.32 -21.16 12.27
N VAL A 146 -13.39 -20.61 11.49
CA VAL A 146 -13.72 -19.58 10.50
C VAL A 146 -14.57 -20.19 9.39
N ARG A 147 -15.74 -19.59 9.13
CA ARG A 147 -16.76 -20.05 8.19
C ARG A 147 -17.24 -18.88 7.32
N MET A 148 -17.94 -19.19 6.23
CA MET A 148 -18.52 -18.18 5.33
C MET A 148 -19.40 -17.15 6.06
N GLN A 149 -20.14 -17.54 7.11
CA GLN A 149 -20.94 -16.61 7.91
C GLN A 149 -20.10 -15.53 8.63
N HIS A 150 -18.92 -15.90 9.14
CA HIS A 150 -18.01 -14.98 9.82
C HIS A 150 -17.41 -14.00 8.80
N LEU A 151 -17.03 -14.51 7.63
CA LEU A 151 -16.55 -13.71 6.50
C LEU A 151 -17.62 -12.75 5.97
N LEU A 152 -18.88 -13.18 5.86
CA LEU A 152 -19.97 -12.31 5.41
C LEU A 152 -20.19 -11.15 6.40
N ARG A 153 -20.19 -11.45 7.70
CA ARG A 153 -20.34 -10.42 8.74
C ARG A 153 -19.16 -9.45 8.73
N ALA A 154 -17.94 -9.95 8.65
CA ALA A 154 -16.73 -9.14 8.54
C ALA A 154 -16.71 -8.29 7.26
N ALA A 155 -17.14 -8.84 6.13
CA ALA A 155 -17.25 -8.14 4.86
C ALA A 155 -18.26 -6.99 4.94
N ARG A 156 -19.43 -7.21 5.56
CA ARG A 156 -20.42 -6.14 5.79
C ARG A 156 -19.82 -5.00 6.58
N THR A 157 -19.12 -5.29 7.67
CA THR A 157 -18.46 -4.27 8.49
C THR A 157 -17.37 -3.52 7.70
N GLU A 158 -16.55 -4.22 6.91
CA GLU A 158 -15.51 -3.58 6.11
C GLU A 158 -16.11 -2.70 5.00
N TYR A 159 -17.16 -3.14 4.32
CA TYR A 159 -17.84 -2.35 3.29
C TYR A 159 -18.48 -1.09 3.86
N LEU A 160 -19.05 -1.16 5.07
CA LEU A 160 -19.57 0.02 5.78
C LEU A 160 -18.46 1.06 6.05
N LYS A 161 -17.25 0.63 6.44
CA LYS A 161 -16.09 1.53 6.63
C LYS A 161 -15.63 2.16 5.32
N LEU A 162 -15.82 1.46 4.20
CA LEU A 162 -15.50 1.95 2.86
C LEU A 162 -16.61 2.81 2.25
N GLU A 163 -17.70 3.06 2.99
CA GLU A 163 -18.91 3.74 2.49
C GLU A 163 -19.47 3.08 1.22
N LYS A 164 -19.35 1.74 1.15
CA LYS A 164 -19.85 0.91 0.05
C LYS A 164 -20.93 -0.04 0.54
N THR A 165 -21.81 -0.44 -0.37
CA THR A 165 -22.83 -1.46 -0.11
C THR A 165 -22.42 -2.77 -0.75
N LEU A 166 -22.52 -3.88 -0.01
CA LEU A 166 -22.38 -5.22 -0.60
C LEU A 166 -23.55 -5.48 -1.54
N THR A 167 -23.23 -5.90 -2.76
CA THR A 167 -24.23 -6.21 -3.78
C THR A 167 -24.59 -7.70 -3.80
N GLU A 168 -25.78 -8.03 -4.29
CA GLU A 168 -26.20 -9.43 -4.45
C GLU A 168 -25.28 -10.21 -5.41
N ALA A 169 -24.67 -9.52 -6.39
CA ALA A 169 -23.66 -10.13 -7.27
C ALA A 169 -22.41 -10.60 -6.49
N GLU A 170 -22.07 -9.93 -5.40
CA GLU A 170 -20.92 -10.24 -4.56
C GLU A 170 -21.23 -11.33 -3.53
N VAL A 171 -22.39 -11.26 -2.88
CA VAL A 171 -22.76 -12.16 -1.75
C VAL A 171 -23.77 -13.25 -2.10
N GLY A 172 -24.28 -13.27 -3.32
CA GLY A 172 -25.29 -14.23 -3.78
C GLY A 172 -24.84 -15.68 -3.59
N GLY A 173 -25.66 -16.45 -2.87
CA GLY A 173 -25.42 -17.86 -2.57
C GLY A 173 -24.32 -18.14 -1.54
N TRP A 174 -23.93 -17.16 -0.72
CA TRP A 174 -22.97 -17.40 0.38
C TRP A 174 -23.54 -18.24 1.53
N LEU A 175 -24.85 -18.16 1.78
CA LEU A 175 -25.58 -18.86 2.84
C LEU A 175 -26.87 -19.46 2.27
#